data_AF-A0A4Q3DGF4-F1
#
_entry.id   AF-A0A4Q3DGF4-F1
#
_cell.length_a   1.000
_cell.length_b   1.000
_cell.length_c   1.000
_cell.angle_alpha   90.00
_cell.angle_beta   90.00
_cell.angle_gamma   90.00
#
_symmetry.space_group_name_H-M   'P 1'
#
loop_
_entity.id
_entity.type
_entity.pdbx_description
1 polymer ?
#
loop_
_entity_poly.entity_id
_entity_poly.type
_entity_poly.pdbx_seq_one_letter_code
_entity_poly.pdbx_strand_id
1 'polypeptide(L)'
;MKKIWTIFFSIISFTAFAQQVTQISDPVEWINPLMGTDSKPSLSNGNTYPAIALPWGMNFWTPQTGPMGSGWQYQYAADKIRGFKQTHQPSPWMNDYGAFAIMPVTGHLRFNQDDRASWFSHKAEVSKPYYYSVYLADHDVTTEITPTERAAQFRFTFPKSDSSFVVVDALDKGSYIKIIPKENKIMGYTTRYAAGKMQNFKNYFVLIFDKSFTIAKGWHGKTLAQDSLEIKADHAGAIIGFKTHKGEKVGVKTASSFISFDQAELNLKRELANDSFDQTKAKAKAVWNKTLNHIQVEGGTVDQMRTFYSCLYRALFFPNKMYEIDANNQIQHYSPFNGKVMPGYLFAGTGFWDTFRALYPFLNLVYPSINKEMQQGLINDYKEGGWLPEWSSPGYADVMVGNNSASVVAEAYLKGLRGYDINTLYEALKHGANGEGPEGTGRTGVKYYNELG
;
A
#
# COMPACT_ATOMS: atom_id res chain seq x y z
N MET A 1 51.28 22.55 44.16
CA MET A 1 51.01 22.36 42.72
C MET A 1 49.89 21.33 42.43
N LYS A 2 48.88 21.17 43.30
CA LYS A 2 47.74 20.23 43.09
C LYS A 2 46.40 20.92 42.76
N LYS A 3 46.37 22.25 42.66
CA LYS A 3 45.15 23.04 42.41
C LYS A 3 45.03 23.63 40.98
N ILE A 4 46.04 23.44 40.13
CA ILE A 4 46.05 24.00 38.76
C ILE A 4 45.51 22.99 37.73
N TRP A 5 45.50 21.70 38.06
CA TRP A 5 45.00 20.65 37.15
C TRP A 5 43.47 20.46 37.18
N THR A 6 42.77 20.99 38.19
CA THR A 6 41.32 20.85 38.29
C THR A 6 40.54 21.88 37.46
N ILE A 7 41.16 23.02 37.12
CA ILE A 7 40.52 24.08 36.31
C ILE A 7 40.65 23.80 34.81
N PHE A 8 41.65 23.03 34.38
CA PHE A 8 41.82 22.67 32.97
C PHE A 8 40.83 21.60 32.47
N PHE A 9 40.19 20.85 33.38
CA PHE A 9 39.15 19.88 33.03
C PHE A 9 37.73 20.46 32.99
N SER A 10 37.54 21.74 33.38
CA SER A 10 36.23 22.41 33.37
C SER A 10 35.97 23.25 32.12
N ILE A 11 36.96 23.41 31.24
CA ILE A 11 36.85 24.27 30.04
C ILE A 11 36.74 23.45 28.75
N ILE A 12 36.94 22.14 28.80
CA ILE A 12 36.57 21.24 27.71
C ILE A 12 35.11 20.80 27.92
N SER A 13 34.20 21.78 27.95
CA SER A 13 32.83 21.53 27.51
C SER A 13 32.94 21.26 26.02
N PHE A 14 33.18 19.99 25.65
CA PHE A 14 32.96 19.52 24.30
C PHE A 14 31.53 19.93 23.96
N THR A 15 31.39 21.01 23.19
CA THR A 15 30.20 21.23 22.39
C THR A 15 30.15 20.06 21.43
N ALA A 16 29.51 18.98 21.86
CA ALA A 16 29.15 17.87 21.00
C ALA A 16 28.13 18.44 20.01
N PHE A 17 28.62 19.08 18.96
CA PHE A 17 27.79 19.46 17.84
C PHE A 17 27.29 18.15 17.24
N ALA A 18 25.98 17.94 17.30
CA ALA A 18 25.33 16.85 16.58
C ALA A 18 25.81 16.90 15.13
N GLN A 19 26.17 15.74 14.57
CA GLN A 19 26.66 15.66 13.20
C GLN A 19 25.63 16.28 12.26
N GLN A 20 25.99 17.42 11.67
CA GLN A 20 25.16 18.11 10.70
C GLN A 20 25.27 17.41 9.35
N VAL A 21 24.12 17.24 8.70
CA VAL A 21 24.02 16.67 7.37
C VAL A 21 24.13 17.80 6.37
N THR A 22 25.22 17.82 5.60
CA THR A 22 25.50 18.87 4.64
C THR A 22 24.83 18.61 3.30
N GLN A 23 25.03 17.44 2.69
CA GLN A 23 24.45 17.12 1.38
C GLN A 23 23.81 15.74 1.38
N ILE A 24 22.62 15.65 0.78
CA ILE A 24 21.85 14.41 0.65
C ILE A 24 21.76 14.02 -0.82
N SER A 25 22.52 13.00 -1.21
CA SER A 25 22.51 12.46 -2.58
C SER A 25 21.47 11.36 -2.80
N ASP A 26 21.01 10.73 -1.73
CA ASP A 26 20.14 9.55 -1.75
C ASP A 26 19.03 9.70 -0.70
N PRO A 27 18.08 10.63 -0.91
CA PRO A 27 17.09 11.00 0.11
C PRO A 27 16.24 9.82 0.59
N VAL A 28 16.01 8.82 -0.27
CA VAL A 28 15.23 7.63 0.11
C VAL A 28 15.90 6.80 1.22
N GLU A 29 17.22 6.90 1.39
CA GLU A 29 17.95 6.19 2.44
C GLU A 29 17.73 6.75 3.84
N TRP A 30 17.23 7.99 3.94
CA TRP A 30 16.91 8.66 5.20
C TRP A 30 15.53 8.30 5.73
N ILE A 31 14.71 7.59 4.95
CA ILE A 31 13.35 7.21 5.32
C ILE A 31 13.38 6.03 6.29
N ASN A 32 12.57 6.13 7.33
CA ASN A 32 12.21 5.04 8.21
C ASN A 32 10.72 4.66 8.01
N PRO A 33 10.39 3.62 7.21
CA PRO A 33 9.02 3.15 7.05
C PRO A 33 8.40 2.58 8.33
N LEU A 34 9.19 2.30 9.37
CA LEU A 34 8.69 1.84 10.67
C LEU A 34 8.25 3.00 11.57
N MET A 35 8.49 4.26 11.19
CA MET A 35 8.02 5.43 11.95
C MET A 35 6.49 5.41 12.07
N GLY A 36 6.01 5.34 13.32
CA GLY A 36 4.60 5.24 13.70
C GLY A 36 4.04 3.82 13.87
N THR A 37 4.85 2.77 13.61
CA THR A 37 4.38 1.37 13.68
C THR A 37 4.36 0.79 15.10
N ASP A 38 5.07 1.40 16.04
CA ASP A 38 4.94 1.10 17.48
C ASP A 38 3.72 1.83 18.04
N SER A 39 2.55 1.40 17.59
CA SER A 39 1.24 1.93 17.98
C SER A 39 0.33 0.81 18.44
N LYS A 40 -0.61 1.15 19.32
CA LYS A 40 -1.66 0.25 19.80
C LYS A 40 -3.01 0.96 19.79
N PRO A 41 -4.15 0.24 19.79
CA PRO A 41 -5.47 0.86 19.79
C PRO A 41 -5.69 1.91 20.88
N SER A 42 -5.08 1.72 22.05
CA SER A 42 -5.19 2.63 23.19
C SER A 42 -4.28 3.86 23.13
N LEU A 43 -3.23 3.86 22.30
CA LEU A 43 -2.33 4.99 22.13
C LEU A 43 -1.60 4.90 20.79
N SER A 44 -1.86 5.89 19.93
CA SER A 44 -1.23 6.02 18.62
C SER A 44 0.08 6.81 18.73
N ASN A 45 1.16 6.26 18.18
CA ASN A 45 2.37 6.99 17.81
C ASN A 45 2.42 7.27 16.30
N GLY A 46 1.31 7.06 15.59
CA GLY A 46 1.16 7.26 14.15
C GLY A 46 0.19 6.29 13.49
N ASN A 47 -0.03 5.09 14.06
CA ASN A 47 -0.90 4.05 13.51
C ASN A 47 -0.58 3.68 12.05
N THR A 48 0.71 3.58 11.74
CA THR A 48 1.20 3.28 10.38
C THR A 48 1.58 1.81 10.22
N TYR A 49 1.80 1.40 8.97
CA TYR A 49 2.47 0.15 8.59
C TYR A 49 3.64 0.48 7.63
N PRO A 50 4.67 -0.38 7.53
CA PRO A 50 5.78 -0.17 6.61
C PRO A 50 5.35 -0.45 5.17
N ALA A 51 4.93 0.59 4.46
CA ALA A 51 4.45 0.49 3.09
C ALA A 51 5.62 0.36 2.10
N ILE A 52 5.67 -0.79 1.42
CA ILE A 52 6.62 -1.12 0.37
C ILE A 52 5.90 -0.83 -0.95
N ALA A 53 6.11 0.37 -1.47
CA ALA A 53 5.34 0.91 -2.59
C ALA A 53 6.09 2.03 -3.31
N LEU A 54 5.63 2.38 -4.50
CA LEU A 54 6.02 3.62 -5.18
C LEU A 54 5.13 4.79 -4.73
N PRO A 55 5.54 6.06 -4.94
CA PRO A 55 4.69 7.21 -4.69
C PRO A 55 3.33 7.07 -5.40
N TRP A 56 2.25 7.18 -4.63
CA TRP A 56 0.85 7.00 -5.04
C TRP A 56 0.56 5.68 -5.78
N GLY A 57 1.39 4.65 -5.57
CA GLY A 57 1.20 3.33 -6.17
C GLY A 57 -0.21 2.78 -5.92
N MET A 58 -0.76 2.05 -6.88
CA MET A 58 -2.08 1.45 -6.73
C MET A 58 -2.08 0.37 -5.64
N ASN A 59 -1.06 -0.51 -5.67
CA ASN A 59 -0.96 -1.66 -4.78
C ASN A 59 0.22 -1.48 -3.82
N PHE A 60 -0.04 -1.41 -2.51
CA PHE A 60 1.02 -1.40 -1.51
C PHE A 60 1.28 -2.81 -0.99
N TRP A 61 2.50 -3.05 -0.53
CA TRP A 61 2.88 -4.30 0.14
C TRP A 61 3.36 -4.02 1.56
N THR A 62 3.07 -4.93 2.49
CA THR A 62 3.55 -4.84 3.88
C THR A 62 3.74 -6.24 4.47
N PRO A 63 4.72 -6.47 5.37
CA PRO A 63 4.63 -7.57 6.32
C PRO A 63 3.35 -7.44 7.14
N GLN A 64 2.73 -8.58 7.44
CA GLN A 64 1.53 -8.67 8.26
C GLN A 64 1.85 -9.41 9.55
N THR A 65 1.69 -8.74 10.69
CA THR A 65 1.81 -9.35 12.03
C THR A 65 0.44 -9.55 12.69
N GLY A 66 -0.51 -8.64 12.45
CA GLY A 66 -1.88 -8.71 12.94
C GLY A 66 -2.74 -9.74 12.18
N PRO A 67 -3.76 -10.33 12.82
CA PRO A 67 -4.62 -11.33 12.19
C PRO A 67 -5.41 -10.75 11.01
N MET A 68 -5.83 -11.61 10.09
CA MET A 68 -6.73 -11.27 8.99
C MET A 68 -7.94 -10.47 9.50
N GLY A 69 -8.17 -9.31 8.89
CA GLY A 69 -9.26 -8.40 9.26
C GLY A 69 -8.93 -7.38 10.36
N SER A 70 -7.80 -7.51 11.06
CA SER A 70 -7.33 -6.46 11.97
C SER A 70 -6.85 -5.24 11.20
N GLY A 71 -7.27 -4.04 11.64
CA GLY A 71 -6.74 -2.78 11.14
C GLY A 71 -5.28 -2.53 11.53
N TRP A 72 -4.81 -3.09 12.65
CA TRP A 72 -3.39 -3.09 13.01
C TRP A 72 -2.68 -4.24 12.32
N GLN A 73 -2.59 -4.14 10.99
CA GLN A 73 -2.00 -5.20 10.15
C GLN A 73 -0.51 -5.42 10.42
N TYR A 74 0.20 -4.39 10.88
CA TYR A 74 1.57 -4.45 11.36
C TYR A 74 1.70 -3.66 12.65
N GLN A 75 2.43 -4.20 13.63
CA GLN A 75 2.80 -3.52 14.87
C GLN A 75 4.25 -3.86 15.19
N TYR A 76 5.05 -2.86 15.55
CA TYR A 76 6.47 -3.05 15.88
C TYR A 76 6.65 -4.04 17.03
N ALA A 77 5.85 -3.94 18.09
CA ALA A 77 5.95 -4.84 19.24
C ALA A 77 5.48 -6.30 18.97
N ALA A 78 5.06 -6.64 17.74
CA ALA A 78 4.61 -8.00 17.44
C ALA A 78 5.79 -8.91 17.09
N ASP A 79 5.73 -10.14 17.60
CA ASP A 79 6.84 -11.09 17.49
C ASP A 79 6.83 -11.96 16.22
N LYS A 80 5.71 -12.00 15.51
CA LYS A 80 5.50 -12.93 14.40
C LYS A 80 4.93 -12.28 13.16
N ILE A 81 5.44 -12.69 12.01
CA ILE A 81 4.88 -12.39 10.68
C ILE A 81 4.06 -13.59 10.21
N ARG A 82 2.83 -13.34 9.75
CA ARG A 82 1.89 -14.36 9.25
C ARG A 82 1.65 -14.31 7.74
N GLY A 83 2.26 -13.34 7.06
CA GLY A 83 2.22 -13.19 5.62
C GLY A 83 2.77 -11.85 5.16
N PHE A 84 2.93 -11.73 3.85
CA PHE A 84 3.26 -10.50 3.16
C PHE A 84 2.07 -10.12 2.30
N LYS A 85 1.45 -9.00 2.64
CA LYS A 85 0.09 -8.66 2.23
C LYS A 85 0.12 -7.52 1.22
N GLN A 86 -0.60 -7.68 0.12
CA GLN A 86 -1.04 -6.56 -0.69
C GLN A 86 -2.15 -5.82 0.06
N THR A 87 -2.07 -4.50 0.19
CA THR A 87 -2.98 -3.68 1.01
C THR A 87 -3.28 -2.35 0.33
N HIS A 88 -4.46 -1.81 0.64
CA HIS A 88 -4.90 -0.47 0.24
C HIS A 88 -5.37 0.35 1.45
N GLN A 89 -5.12 -0.15 2.67
CA GLN A 89 -5.65 0.41 3.91
C GLN A 89 -5.11 1.83 4.16
N PRO A 90 -5.94 2.87 4.26
CA PRO A 90 -5.48 4.22 4.58
C PRO A 90 -5.28 4.45 6.08
N SER A 91 -6.02 3.74 6.94
CA SER A 91 -5.89 3.79 8.39
C SER A 91 -6.40 2.49 9.03
N PRO A 92 -5.98 2.12 10.27
CA PRO A 92 -6.52 0.94 10.94
C PRO A 92 -8.04 1.01 11.17
N TRP A 93 -8.60 2.22 11.24
CA TRP A 93 -10.03 2.46 11.47
C TRP A 93 -10.87 2.24 10.22
N MET A 94 -10.35 2.68 9.06
CA MET A 94 -10.97 2.44 7.76
C MET A 94 -10.83 0.98 7.33
N ASN A 95 -9.78 0.31 7.83
CA ASN A 95 -9.43 -1.06 7.46
C ASN A 95 -9.20 -1.18 5.94
N ASP A 96 -9.17 -2.40 5.42
CA ASP A 96 -8.62 -2.69 4.11
C ASP A 96 -9.66 -3.14 3.08
N TYR A 97 -9.25 -3.13 1.82
CA TYR A 97 -9.99 -3.71 0.70
C TYR A 97 -9.04 -4.33 -0.33
N GLY A 98 -9.52 -5.31 -1.11
CA GLY A 98 -8.75 -5.83 -2.25
C GLY A 98 -7.42 -6.51 -1.87
N ALA A 99 -7.33 -7.03 -0.65
CA ALA A 99 -6.09 -7.55 -0.08
C ALA A 99 -5.94 -9.08 -0.24
N PHE A 100 -4.71 -9.53 -0.50
CA PHE A 100 -4.32 -10.94 -0.43
C PHE A 100 -2.93 -11.08 0.19
N ALA A 101 -2.56 -12.26 0.65
CA ALA A 101 -1.28 -12.48 1.32
C ALA A 101 -0.50 -13.67 0.74
N ILE A 102 0.83 -13.57 0.80
CA ILE A 102 1.79 -14.59 0.38
C ILE A 102 2.67 -14.93 1.58
N MET A 103 2.95 -16.21 1.84
CA MET A 103 3.83 -16.62 2.95
C MET A 103 4.67 -17.84 2.55
N PRO A 104 6.02 -17.78 2.56
CA PRO A 104 6.85 -18.96 2.42
C PRO A 104 6.90 -19.73 3.76
N VAL A 105 6.85 -21.06 3.68
CA VAL A 105 6.94 -21.96 4.85
C VAL A 105 7.76 -23.20 4.52
N THR A 106 8.24 -23.91 5.54
CA THR A 106 8.98 -25.18 5.38
C THR A 106 8.43 -26.30 6.25
N GLY A 107 8.74 -27.54 5.90
CA GLY A 107 8.46 -28.75 6.69
C GLY A 107 7.04 -29.28 6.49
N HIS A 108 6.01 -28.52 6.86
CA HIS A 108 4.62 -28.97 6.79
C HIS A 108 3.74 -27.99 5.99
N LEU A 109 2.66 -28.51 5.40
CA LEU A 109 1.62 -27.70 4.78
C LEU A 109 0.85 -26.94 5.87
N ARG A 110 0.97 -25.61 5.89
CA ARG A 110 0.31 -24.75 6.88
C ARG A 110 -0.48 -23.66 6.17
N PHE A 111 -1.80 -23.79 6.11
CA PHE A 111 -2.65 -22.73 5.58
C PHE A 111 -3.13 -21.76 6.66
N ASN A 112 -3.52 -22.26 7.85
CA ASN A 112 -4.00 -21.39 8.92
C ASN A 112 -2.97 -20.30 9.25
N GLN A 113 -3.44 -19.07 9.40
CA GLN A 113 -2.58 -17.89 9.57
C GLN A 113 -1.69 -17.95 10.82
N ASP A 114 -2.15 -18.57 11.90
CA ASP A 114 -1.40 -18.66 13.15
C ASP A 114 -0.40 -19.82 13.09
N ASP A 115 -0.77 -20.91 12.43
CA ASP A 115 0.12 -22.07 12.22
C ASP A 115 1.29 -21.73 11.30
N ARG A 116 1.05 -20.95 10.24
CA ARG A 116 2.08 -20.55 9.26
C ARG A 116 2.96 -19.39 9.73
N ALA A 117 2.57 -18.69 10.78
CA ALA A 117 3.29 -17.53 11.29
C ALA A 117 4.71 -17.90 11.75
N SER A 118 5.64 -16.96 11.61
CA SER A 118 7.05 -17.17 11.94
C SER A 118 7.55 -16.07 12.86
N TRP A 119 8.32 -16.44 13.89
CA TRP A 119 9.11 -15.49 14.67
C TRP A 119 10.08 -14.71 13.78
N PHE A 120 10.24 -13.42 14.08
CA PHE A 120 11.25 -12.56 13.44
C PHE A 120 11.84 -11.57 14.45
N SER A 121 12.86 -10.83 14.03
CA SER A 121 13.42 -9.73 14.82
C SER A 121 13.71 -8.54 13.92
N HIS A 122 13.47 -7.32 14.41
CA HIS A 122 13.85 -6.09 13.70
C HIS A 122 15.36 -5.99 13.43
N LYS A 123 16.20 -6.74 14.17
CA LYS A 123 17.65 -6.83 13.89
C LYS A 123 17.98 -7.58 12.60
N ALA A 124 17.04 -8.41 12.12
CA ALA A 124 17.12 -9.15 10.86
C ALA A 124 16.03 -8.68 9.88
N GLU A 125 15.58 -7.43 10.03
CA GLU A 125 14.61 -6.78 9.17
C GLU A 125 15.26 -5.55 8.52
N VAL A 126 15.06 -5.40 7.21
CA VAL A 126 15.40 -4.19 6.47
C VAL A 126 14.11 -3.66 5.87
N SER A 127 13.72 -2.46 6.31
CA SER A 127 12.51 -1.79 5.84
C SER A 127 12.87 -0.50 5.11
N LYS A 128 12.65 -0.47 3.79
CA LYS A 128 12.84 0.69 2.91
C LYS A 128 11.60 0.87 2.01
N PRO A 129 11.30 2.09 1.55
CA PRO A 129 10.15 2.34 0.67
C PRO A 129 10.12 1.45 -0.58
N TYR A 130 11.30 1.18 -1.15
CA TYR A 130 11.49 0.45 -2.40
C TYR A 130 11.91 -1.00 -2.21
N TYR A 131 12.16 -1.45 -0.97
CA TYR A 131 12.71 -2.77 -0.68
C TYR A 131 12.45 -3.18 0.76
N TYR A 132 12.00 -4.42 0.94
CA TYR A 132 11.87 -5.03 2.25
C TYR A 132 12.62 -6.35 2.30
N SER A 133 13.22 -6.68 3.43
CA SER A 133 13.78 -7.99 3.72
C SER A 133 13.54 -8.38 5.17
N VAL A 134 13.21 -9.65 5.41
CA VAL A 134 13.13 -10.20 6.77
C VAL A 134 13.53 -11.67 6.78
N TYR A 135 14.18 -12.09 7.85
CA TYR A 135 14.41 -13.49 8.16
C TYR A 135 13.28 -14.07 9.02
N LEU A 136 12.67 -15.15 8.54
CA LEU A 136 11.58 -15.89 9.20
C LEU A 136 12.18 -17.09 9.94
N ALA A 137 12.34 -16.96 11.26
CA ALA A 137 13.16 -17.87 12.06
C ALA A 137 12.61 -19.30 12.12
N ASP A 138 11.28 -19.47 12.18
CA ASP A 138 10.66 -20.80 12.26
C ASP A 138 10.76 -21.59 10.94
N HIS A 139 11.03 -20.90 9.83
CA HIS A 139 11.09 -21.51 8.49
C HIS A 139 12.52 -21.52 7.90
N ASP A 140 13.48 -20.84 8.54
CA ASP A 140 14.82 -20.59 7.99
C ASP A 140 14.77 -20.02 6.55
N VAL A 141 13.83 -19.08 6.33
CA VAL A 141 13.61 -18.42 5.03
C VAL A 141 13.87 -16.93 5.16
N THR A 142 14.65 -16.38 4.23
CA THR A 142 14.71 -14.93 4.04
C THR A 142 13.74 -14.53 2.93
N THR A 143 12.81 -13.62 3.23
CA THR A 143 11.90 -13.04 2.25
C THR A 143 12.36 -11.65 1.87
N GLU A 144 12.32 -11.33 0.58
CA GLU A 144 12.58 -10.00 0.05
C GLU A 144 11.47 -9.55 -0.90
N ILE A 145 11.14 -8.25 -0.90
CA ILE A 145 10.07 -7.65 -1.72
C ILE A 145 10.57 -6.37 -2.37
N THR A 146 10.25 -6.15 -3.65
CA THR A 146 10.40 -4.86 -4.34
C THR A 146 9.14 -4.55 -5.16
N PRO A 147 8.59 -3.31 -5.10
CA PRO A 147 7.32 -2.97 -5.73
C PRO A 147 7.50 -2.26 -7.08
N THR A 148 6.41 -2.19 -7.84
CA THR A 148 6.11 -1.19 -8.87
C THR A 148 4.81 -0.47 -8.50
N GLU A 149 4.10 0.19 -9.43
CA GLU A 149 2.82 0.84 -9.10
C GLU A 149 1.69 -0.17 -8.83
N ARG A 150 1.66 -1.29 -9.57
CA ARG A 150 0.57 -2.31 -9.54
C ARG A 150 1.11 -3.73 -9.37
N ALA A 151 2.42 -3.92 -9.40
CA ALA A 151 3.08 -5.22 -9.31
C ALA A 151 4.17 -5.24 -8.24
N ALA A 152 4.69 -6.42 -7.94
CA ALA A 152 5.86 -6.62 -7.09
C ALA A 152 6.63 -7.88 -7.49
N GLN A 153 7.92 -7.89 -7.16
CA GLN A 153 8.70 -9.13 -7.14
C GLN A 153 8.97 -9.54 -5.70
N PHE A 154 8.82 -10.83 -5.45
CA PHE A 154 9.27 -11.51 -4.25
C PHE A 154 10.49 -12.36 -4.56
N ARG A 155 11.37 -12.50 -3.58
CA ARG A 155 12.48 -13.45 -3.60
C ARG A 155 12.56 -14.16 -2.25
N PHE A 156 12.38 -15.47 -2.27
CA PHE A 156 12.46 -16.32 -1.08
C PHE A 156 13.75 -17.11 -1.13
N THR A 157 14.64 -16.90 -0.17
CA THR A 157 15.87 -17.68 -0.03
C THR A 157 15.60 -18.81 0.97
N PHE A 158 15.46 -20.03 0.48
CA PHE A 158 15.11 -21.21 1.25
C PHE A 158 16.34 -21.97 1.78
N PRO A 159 16.17 -22.77 2.85
CA PRO A 159 17.20 -23.69 3.30
C PRO A 159 17.20 -24.95 2.42
N LYS A 160 18.12 -25.88 2.71
CA LYS A 160 18.02 -27.22 2.12
C LYS A 160 16.80 -27.92 2.72
N SER A 161 15.82 -28.28 1.90
CA SER A 161 14.59 -28.92 2.35
C SER A 161 13.94 -29.74 1.23
N ASP A 162 13.40 -30.90 1.57
CA ASP A 162 12.53 -31.67 0.67
C ASP A 162 11.08 -31.16 0.68
N SER A 163 10.77 -30.17 1.53
CA SER A 163 9.42 -29.66 1.77
C SER A 163 9.49 -28.15 2.02
N SER A 164 9.60 -27.39 0.93
CA SER A 164 9.49 -25.93 0.90
C SER A 164 8.20 -25.55 0.19
N PHE A 165 7.48 -24.57 0.73
CA PHE A 165 6.16 -24.19 0.23
C PHE A 165 6.00 -22.69 0.15
N VAL A 166 5.09 -22.25 -0.70
CA VAL A 166 4.54 -20.89 -0.71
C VAL A 166 3.02 -20.99 -0.60
N VAL A 167 2.49 -20.33 0.43
CA VAL A 167 1.06 -20.19 0.70
C VAL A 167 0.57 -18.90 0.06
N VAL A 168 -0.52 -18.98 -0.69
CA VAL A 168 -1.27 -17.82 -1.20
C VAL A 168 -2.65 -17.84 -0.57
N ASP A 169 -2.96 -16.77 0.16
CA ASP A 169 -4.17 -16.60 0.93
C ASP A 169 -5.00 -15.46 0.31
N ALA A 170 -6.15 -15.80 -0.29
CA ALA A 170 -7.04 -14.84 -0.95
C ALA A 170 -8.04 -14.17 0.02
N LEU A 171 -7.91 -14.45 1.32
CA LEU A 171 -8.75 -13.97 2.42
C LEU A 171 -10.20 -14.49 2.34
N ASP A 172 -10.96 -14.22 3.40
CA ASP A 172 -12.37 -14.59 3.57
C ASP A 172 -13.35 -13.64 2.85
N LYS A 173 -14.66 -13.88 3.03
CA LYS A 173 -15.79 -13.14 2.43
C LYS A 173 -15.99 -13.35 0.91
N GLY A 174 -15.60 -14.52 0.42
CA GLY A 174 -15.90 -14.99 -0.94
C GLY A 174 -14.76 -14.76 -1.91
N SER A 175 -13.76 -15.63 -1.90
CA SER A 175 -12.57 -15.51 -2.75
C SER A 175 -12.42 -16.69 -3.71
N TYR A 176 -11.47 -16.55 -4.64
CA TYR A 176 -11.19 -17.53 -5.69
C TYR A 176 -9.70 -17.67 -5.92
N ILE A 177 -9.26 -18.90 -6.16
CA ILE A 177 -7.89 -19.23 -6.55
C ILE A 177 -7.90 -20.34 -7.59
N LYS A 178 -6.99 -20.25 -8.56
CA LYS A 178 -6.67 -21.28 -9.54
C LYS A 178 -5.16 -21.44 -9.66
N ILE A 179 -4.69 -22.68 -9.55
CA ILE A 179 -3.29 -23.06 -9.73
C ILE A 179 -3.16 -23.66 -11.13
N ILE A 180 -2.17 -23.18 -11.89
CA ILE A 180 -1.88 -23.61 -13.26
C ILE A 180 -0.42 -24.10 -13.28
N PRO A 181 -0.15 -25.37 -12.90
CA PRO A 181 1.22 -25.86 -12.74
C PRO A 181 2.06 -25.81 -14.02
N LYS A 182 1.44 -25.99 -15.19
CA LYS A 182 2.13 -25.95 -16.49
C LYS A 182 2.73 -24.58 -16.81
N GLU A 183 2.26 -23.52 -16.15
CA GLU A 183 2.71 -22.14 -16.33
C GLU A 183 3.45 -21.61 -15.10
N ASN A 184 3.68 -22.44 -14.07
CA ASN A 184 4.15 -22.01 -12.76
C ASN A 184 3.35 -20.81 -12.23
N LYS A 185 2.03 -20.84 -12.44
CA LYS A 185 1.15 -19.69 -12.23
C LYS A 185 0.08 -19.99 -11.19
N ILE A 186 -0.23 -18.99 -10.38
CA ILE A 186 -1.44 -18.93 -9.56
C ILE A 186 -2.18 -17.66 -9.95
N MET A 187 -3.50 -17.75 -10.11
CA MET A 187 -4.36 -16.58 -10.29
C MET A 187 -5.55 -16.67 -9.34
N GLY A 188 -6.08 -15.54 -8.90
CA GLY A 188 -7.22 -15.52 -8.01
C GLY A 188 -7.86 -14.16 -7.88
N TYR A 189 -8.94 -14.08 -7.12
CA TYR A 189 -9.49 -12.80 -6.71
C TYR A 189 -9.87 -12.81 -5.24
N THR A 190 -9.79 -11.64 -4.64
CA THR A 190 -10.37 -11.34 -3.33
C THR A 190 -11.49 -10.32 -3.47
N THR A 191 -12.52 -10.46 -2.66
CA THR A 191 -13.68 -9.56 -2.58
C THR A 191 -13.76 -8.84 -1.25
N ARG A 192 -12.83 -9.09 -0.32
CA ARG A 192 -12.89 -8.51 1.02
C ARG A 192 -12.74 -7.00 0.94
N TYR A 193 -13.68 -6.28 1.55
CA TYR A 193 -13.61 -4.85 1.83
C TYR A 193 -14.29 -4.51 3.15
N ALA A 194 -13.99 -3.32 3.67
CA ALA A 194 -14.46 -2.87 4.98
C ALA A 194 -15.47 -1.72 4.95
N ALA A 195 -15.34 -0.77 4.01
CA ALA A 195 -16.14 0.44 3.96
C ALA A 195 -16.97 0.55 2.67
N GLY A 196 -18.14 1.18 2.80
CA GLY A 196 -19.07 1.44 1.70
C GLY A 196 -19.78 0.18 1.17
N LYS A 197 -20.50 0.35 0.06
CA LYS A 197 -21.13 -0.75 -0.69
C LYS A 197 -20.55 -0.77 -2.10
N MET A 198 -19.81 -1.83 -2.42
CA MET A 198 -19.20 -1.95 -3.75
C MET A 198 -19.88 -3.02 -4.59
N GLN A 199 -20.26 -2.64 -5.81
CA GLN A 199 -20.91 -3.53 -6.78
C GLN A 199 -19.85 -4.26 -7.61
N ASN A 200 -19.99 -5.58 -7.75
CA ASN A 200 -19.08 -6.44 -8.53
C ASN A 200 -17.59 -6.33 -8.16
N PHE A 201 -17.27 -5.83 -6.96
CA PHE A 201 -15.90 -5.59 -6.52
C PHE A 201 -15.08 -6.85 -6.41
N LYS A 202 -13.93 -6.86 -7.09
CA LYS A 202 -12.88 -7.87 -7.00
C LYS A 202 -11.53 -7.19 -7.20
N ASN A 203 -10.52 -7.64 -6.47
CA ASN A 203 -9.13 -7.44 -6.86
C ASN A 203 -8.60 -8.77 -7.40
N TYR A 204 -8.35 -8.82 -8.71
CA TYR A 204 -7.83 -9.97 -9.44
C TYR A 204 -6.32 -9.96 -9.40
N PHE A 205 -5.70 -11.03 -8.92
CA PHE A 205 -4.26 -11.16 -8.80
C PHE A 205 -3.72 -12.31 -9.63
N VAL A 206 -2.46 -12.17 -10.06
CA VAL A 206 -1.67 -13.20 -10.73
C VAL A 206 -0.29 -13.29 -10.07
N LEU A 207 0.24 -14.51 -9.98
CA LEU A 207 1.56 -14.84 -9.45
C LEU A 207 2.24 -15.80 -10.43
N ILE A 208 3.45 -15.49 -10.85
CA ILE A 208 4.28 -16.32 -11.73
C ILE A 208 5.58 -16.65 -10.99
N PHE A 209 5.86 -17.94 -10.83
CA PHE A 209 7.02 -18.46 -10.14
C PHE A 209 8.11 -18.86 -11.13
N ASP A 210 9.37 -18.64 -10.78
CA ASP A 210 10.53 -19.07 -11.58
C ASP A 210 10.93 -20.54 -11.34
N LYS A 211 10.19 -21.25 -10.47
CA LYS A 211 10.44 -22.65 -10.10
C LYS A 211 9.19 -23.50 -10.28
N SER A 212 9.35 -24.66 -10.90
CA SER A 212 8.26 -25.61 -11.13
C SER A 212 7.72 -26.25 -9.86
N PHE A 213 6.40 -26.43 -9.82
CA PHE A 213 5.70 -27.00 -8.67
C PHE A 213 5.84 -28.52 -8.65
N THR A 214 6.32 -29.09 -7.54
CA THR A 214 6.23 -30.53 -7.28
C THR A 214 4.97 -30.88 -6.49
N ILE A 215 4.41 -29.90 -5.77
CA ILE A 215 3.15 -29.99 -5.03
C ILE A 215 2.30 -28.80 -5.42
N ALA A 216 1.01 -29.04 -5.68
CA ALA A 216 0.01 -28.00 -5.88
C ALA A 216 -1.29 -28.47 -5.23
N LYS A 217 -1.78 -27.69 -4.26
CA LYS A 217 -3.00 -28.00 -3.52
C LYS A 217 -3.84 -26.73 -3.31
N GLY A 218 -5.13 -26.81 -3.63
CA GLY A 218 -6.11 -25.80 -3.24
C GLY A 218 -6.52 -25.93 -1.78
N TRP A 219 -7.14 -24.88 -1.23
CA TRP A 219 -7.66 -24.84 0.14
C TRP A 219 -9.05 -24.22 0.19
N HIS A 220 -9.98 -24.84 0.92
CA HIS A 220 -11.36 -24.37 1.12
C HIS A 220 -11.62 -24.13 2.61
N GLY A 221 -11.69 -22.88 3.05
CA GLY A 221 -11.97 -22.56 4.46
C GLY A 221 -10.93 -23.13 5.41
N LYS A 222 -11.24 -24.26 6.04
CA LYS A 222 -10.35 -24.95 6.99
C LYS A 222 -9.78 -26.27 6.48
N THR A 223 -10.08 -26.68 5.24
CA THR A 223 -9.70 -27.99 4.71
C THR A 223 -8.88 -27.89 3.43
N LEU A 224 -7.93 -28.81 3.29
CA LEU A 224 -7.20 -29.01 2.05
C LEU A 224 -8.14 -29.57 0.98
N ALA A 225 -8.09 -29.03 -0.23
CA ALA A 225 -8.80 -29.61 -1.37
C ALA A 225 -8.15 -30.95 -1.73
N GLN A 226 -8.96 -32.01 -1.85
CA GLN A 226 -8.42 -33.34 -2.17
C GLN A 226 -7.90 -33.36 -3.61
N ASP A 227 -8.75 -32.96 -4.58
CA ASP A 227 -8.46 -33.07 -6.02
C ASP A 227 -8.92 -31.86 -6.85
N SER A 228 -8.82 -30.64 -6.31
CA SER A 228 -9.07 -29.42 -7.10
C SER A 228 -7.91 -28.44 -7.03
N LEU A 229 -7.55 -27.93 -8.22
CA LEU A 229 -6.64 -26.79 -8.40
C LEU A 229 -7.39 -25.48 -8.63
N GLU A 230 -8.72 -25.51 -8.66
CA GLU A 230 -9.58 -24.35 -8.84
C GLU A 230 -10.60 -24.29 -7.71
N ILE A 231 -10.52 -23.24 -6.90
CA ILE A 231 -11.22 -23.10 -5.63
C ILE A 231 -12.01 -21.82 -5.66
N LYS A 232 -13.32 -21.94 -5.44
CA LYS A 232 -14.21 -20.83 -5.09
C LYS A 232 -14.85 -21.17 -3.75
N ALA A 233 -14.60 -20.35 -2.74
CA ALA A 233 -15.05 -20.60 -1.37
C ALA A 233 -15.23 -19.28 -0.63
N ASP A 234 -15.79 -19.33 0.58
CA ASP A 234 -15.76 -18.17 1.48
C ASP A 234 -14.31 -17.71 1.73
N HIS A 235 -13.39 -18.65 1.94
CA HIS A 235 -11.96 -18.41 2.09
C HIS A 235 -11.17 -19.40 1.22
N ALA A 236 -10.66 -18.92 0.08
CA ALA A 236 -9.89 -19.69 -0.88
C ALA A 236 -8.37 -19.51 -0.68
N GLY A 237 -7.64 -20.60 -0.91
CA GLY A 237 -6.19 -20.64 -0.73
C GLY A 237 -5.49 -21.55 -1.73
N ALA A 238 -4.19 -21.32 -1.91
CA ALA A 238 -3.29 -22.25 -2.59
C ALA A 238 -2.05 -22.50 -1.73
N ILE A 239 -1.54 -23.73 -1.81
CA ILE A 239 -0.19 -24.07 -1.36
C ILE A 239 0.51 -24.76 -2.53
N ILE A 240 1.61 -24.16 -2.98
CA ILE A 240 2.53 -24.79 -3.92
C ILE A 240 3.81 -25.19 -3.19
N GLY A 241 4.47 -26.23 -3.66
CA GLY A 241 5.65 -26.76 -3.01
C GLY A 241 6.70 -27.27 -3.98
N PHE A 242 7.93 -27.33 -3.48
CA PHE A 242 9.11 -27.74 -4.22
C PHE A 242 10.23 -28.18 -3.26
N LYS A 243 11.23 -28.87 -3.81
CA LYS A 243 12.49 -29.17 -3.12
C LYS A 243 13.47 -28.01 -3.31
N THR A 244 14.24 -27.69 -2.28
CA THR A 244 15.26 -26.63 -2.31
C THR A 244 16.61 -27.11 -1.81
N HIS A 245 17.69 -26.57 -2.40
CA HIS A 245 19.02 -26.64 -1.80
C HIS A 245 19.29 -25.44 -0.89
N LYS A 246 20.37 -25.50 -0.09
CA LYS A 246 20.74 -24.42 0.82
C LYS A 246 20.97 -23.13 0.03
N GLY A 247 20.27 -22.06 0.41
CA GLY A 247 20.40 -20.74 -0.21
C GLY A 247 19.73 -20.62 -1.58
N GLU A 248 18.90 -21.60 -1.97
CA GLU A 248 18.17 -21.52 -3.23
C GLU A 248 17.16 -20.38 -3.20
N LYS A 249 17.14 -19.57 -4.25
CA LYS A 249 16.24 -18.43 -4.39
C LYS A 249 15.08 -18.82 -5.30
N VAL A 250 13.86 -18.63 -4.81
CA VAL A 250 12.63 -18.76 -5.60
C VAL A 250 12.03 -17.37 -5.77
N GLY A 251 11.93 -16.93 -7.01
CA GLY A 251 11.34 -15.67 -7.42
C GLY A 251 9.85 -15.80 -7.70
N VAL A 252 9.10 -14.76 -7.33
CA VAL A 252 7.68 -14.63 -7.69
C VAL A 252 7.44 -13.25 -8.25
N LYS A 253 6.93 -13.16 -9.47
CA LYS A 253 6.38 -11.92 -10.03
C LYS A 253 4.88 -11.92 -9.78
N THR A 254 4.35 -10.86 -9.19
CA THR A 254 2.92 -10.73 -8.93
C THR A 254 2.41 -9.36 -9.32
N ALA A 255 1.17 -9.30 -9.80
CA ALA A 255 0.44 -8.06 -10.03
C ALA A 255 -1.03 -8.28 -9.75
N SER A 256 -1.77 -7.20 -9.60
CA SER A 256 -3.21 -7.25 -9.48
C SER A 256 -3.90 -6.14 -10.25
N SER A 257 -5.21 -6.27 -10.40
CA SER A 257 -6.11 -5.35 -11.09
C SER A 257 -7.47 -5.33 -10.40
N PHE A 258 -8.16 -4.18 -10.42
CA PHE A 258 -9.56 -4.11 -10.00
C PHE A 258 -10.53 -4.39 -11.16
N ILE A 259 -10.01 -4.57 -12.37
CA ILE A 259 -10.80 -4.72 -13.61
C ILE A 259 -10.96 -6.19 -13.98
N SER A 260 -9.86 -6.91 -14.20
CA SER A 260 -9.90 -8.29 -14.68
C SER A 260 -8.57 -9.04 -14.52
N PHE A 261 -8.58 -10.35 -14.73
CA PHE A 261 -7.36 -11.14 -14.85
C PHE A 261 -6.46 -10.69 -16.00
N ASP A 262 -7.04 -10.39 -17.16
CA ASP A 262 -6.28 -9.94 -18.34
C ASP A 262 -5.56 -8.61 -18.05
N GLN A 263 -6.22 -7.70 -17.35
CA GLN A 263 -5.61 -6.44 -16.94
C GLN A 263 -4.53 -6.67 -15.87
N ALA A 264 -4.71 -7.60 -14.93
CA ALA A 264 -3.67 -7.96 -13.96
C ALA A 264 -2.42 -8.55 -14.66
N GLU A 265 -2.61 -9.40 -15.67
CA GLU A 265 -1.49 -9.89 -16.50
C GLU A 265 -0.83 -8.78 -17.30
N LEU A 266 -1.61 -7.82 -17.84
CA LEU A 266 -1.07 -6.67 -18.54
C LEU A 266 -0.23 -5.78 -17.61
N ASN A 267 -0.69 -5.53 -16.39
CA ASN A 267 0.07 -4.80 -15.37
C ASN A 267 1.41 -5.50 -15.08
N LEU A 268 1.38 -6.83 -14.88
CA LEU A 268 2.59 -7.63 -14.66
C LEU A 268 3.57 -7.50 -15.83
N LYS A 269 3.09 -7.71 -17.06
CA LYS A 269 3.90 -7.66 -18.29
C LYS A 269 4.49 -6.27 -18.51
N ARG A 270 3.71 -5.20 -18.28
CA ARG A 270 4.14 -3.82 -18.51
C ARG A 270 5.14 -3.34 -17.45
N GLU A 271 4.86 -3.59 -16.18
CA GLU A 271 5.63 -2.99 -15.08
C GLU A 271 6.86 -3.81 -14.67
N LEU A 272 6.80 -5.13 -14.76
CA LEU A 272 7.93 -6.01 -14.43
C LEU A 272 8.66 -6.51 -15.66
N ALA A 273 7.97 -6.66 -16.81
CA ALA A 273 8.52 -7.17 -18.06
C ALA A 273 9.51 -8.34 -17.82
N ASN A 274 10.72 -8.22 -18.36
CA ASN A 274 11.83 -9.15 -18.16
C ASN A 274 12.81 -8.72 -17.05
N ASP A 275 12.46 -7.72 -16.24
CA ASP A 275 13.34 -7.26 -15.16
C ASP A 275 13.60 -8.38 -14.15
N SER A 276 14.85 -8.47 -13.72
CA SER A 276 15.24 -9.19 -12.50
C SER A 276 14.81 -8.44 -11.24
N PHE A 277 14.79 -9.14 -10.11
CA PHE A 277 14.48 -8.54 -8.80
C PHE A 277 15.34 -7.30 -8.52
N ASP A 278 16.66 -7.39 -8.74
CA ASP A 278 17.58 -6.29 -8.42
C ASP A 278 17.40 -5.08 -9.38
N GLN A 279 16.99 -5.32 -10.62
CA GLN A 279 16.62 -4.26 -11.57
C GLN A 279 15.33 -3.54 -11.13
N THR A 280 14.30 -4.28 -10.73
CA THR A 280 13.07 -3.68 -10.19
C THR A 280 13.37 -2.88 -8.91
N LYS A 281 14.20 -3.41 -8.00
CA LYS A 281 14.67 -2.71 -6.80
C LYS A 281 15.37 -1.39 -7.13
N ALA A 282 16.29 -1.41 -8.08
CA ALA A 282 17.01 -0.20 -8.51
C ALA A 282 16.07 0.84 -9.15
N LYS A 283 15.12 0.40 -9.99
CA LYS A 283 14.10 1.28 -10.59
C LYS A 283 13.19 1.89 -9.52
N ALA A 284 12.72 1.11 -8.56
CA ALA A 284 11.89 1.59 -7.46
C ALA A 284 12.62 2.63 -6.60
N LYS A 285 13.90 2.38 -6.28
CA LYS A 285 14.76 3.35 -5.59
C LYS A 285 14.91 4.65 -6.38
N ALA A 286 15.16 4.55 -7.69
CA ALA A 286 15.31 5.71 -8.57
C ALA A 286 14.02 6.55 -8.66
N VAL A 287 12.84 5.93 -8.71
CA VAL A 287 11.55 6.63 -8.66
C VAL A 287 11.42 7.42 -7.36
N TRP A 288 11.71 6.82 -6.21
CA TRP A 288 11.66 7.53 -4.93
C TRP A 288 12.62 8.71 -4.89
N ASN A 289 13.89 8.53 -5.26
CA ASN A 289 14.84 9.63 -5.26
C ASN A 289 14.43 10.76 -6.21
N LYS A 290 13.92 10.43 -7.40
CA LYS A 290 13.39 11.43 -8.33
C LYS A 290 12.27 12.25 -7.68
N THR A 291 11.32 11.59 -7.03
CA THR A 291 10.18 12.26 -6.38
C THR A 291 10.60 13.08 -5.16
N LEU A 292 11.51 12.56 -4.33
CA LEU A 292 11.97 13.24 -3.11
C LEU A 292 12.88 14.43 -3.43
N ASN A 293 13.62 14.40 -4.54
CA ASN A 293 14.51 15.49 -4.97
C ASN A 293 13.78 16.77 -5.39
N HIS A 294 12.45 16.80 -5.40
CA HIS A 294 11.68 18.05 -5.47
C HIS A 294 11.93 18.95 -4.26
N ILE A 295 12.35 18.39 -3.11
CA ILE A 295 12.76 19.15 -1.94
C ILE A 295 14.10 18.61 -1.42
N GLN A 296 15.10 19.48 -1.40
CA GLN A 296 16.41 19.20 -0.83
C GLN A 296 16.59 20.04 0.43
N VAL A 297 17.01 19.39 1.52
CA VAL A 297 17.24 20.03 2.82
C VAL A 297 18.66 19.74 3.30
N GLU A 298 19.28 20.72 3.96
CA GLU A 298 20.65 20.66 4.47
C GLU A 298 20.77 21.39 5.81
N GLY A 299 21.89 21.21 6.52
CA GLY A 299 22.22 21.93 7.75
C GLY A 299 21.52 21.42 9.02
N GLY A 300 20.69 20.38 8.91
CA GLY A 300 20.01 19.73 10.03
C GLY A 300 20.78 18.54 10.62
N THR A 301 20.32 18.07 11.78
CA THR A 301 20.79 16.84 12.43
C THR A 301 20.31 15.58 11.71
N VAL A 302 20.95 14.44 11.97
CA VAL A 302 20.52 13.13 11.44
C VAL A 302 19.05 12.83 11.74
N ASP A 303 18.58 13.12 12.94
CA ASP A 303 17.20 12.85 13.34
C ASP A 303 16.22 13.78 12.60
N GLN A 304 16.56 15.06 12.44
CA GLN A 304 15.76 15.98 11.64
C GLN A 304 15.65 15.52 10.18
N MET A 305 16.75 15.04 9.58
CA MET A 305 16.72 14.52 8.21
C MET A 305 15.85 13.26 8.10
N ARG A 306 15.98 12.32 9.05
CA ARG A 306 15.15 11.11 9.09
C ARG A 306 13.67 11.46 9.27
N THR A 307 13.33 12.35 10.19
CA THR A 307 11.96 12.81 10.39
C THR A 307 11.42 13.49 9.14
N PHE A 308 12.17 14.42 8.55
CA PHE A 308 11.73 15.15 7.36
C PHE A 308 11.43 14.21 6.19
N TYR A 309 12.39 13.36 5.81
CA TYR A 309 12.18 12.45 4.67
C TYR A 309 11.15 11.36 4.97
N SER A 310 11.03 10.90 6.23
CA SER A 310 9.97 9.95 6.61
C SER A 310 8.58 10.58 6.55
N CYS A 311 8.42 11.83 6.98
CA CYS A 311 7.16 12.57 6.84
C CYS A 311 6.83 12.85 5.36
N LEU A 312 7.84 13.26 4.57
CA LEU A 312 7.67 13.47 3.13
C LEU A 312 7.22 12.17 2.45
N TYR A 313 7.86 11.04 2.75
CA TYR A 313 7.44 9.71 2.29
C TYR A 313 5.97 9.40 2.60
N ARG A 314 5.50 9.69 3.82
CA ARG A 314 4.08 9.47 4.20
C ARG A 314 3.10 10.35 3.43
N ALA A 315 3.50 11.55 3.04
CA ALA A 315 2.68 12.47 2.24
C ALA A 315 2.52 12.04 0.76
N LEU A 316 3.22 10.98 0.32
CA LEU A 316 3.28 10.58 -1.08
C LEU A 316 2.59 9.26 -1.38
N PHE A 317 1.63 8.86 -0.53
CA PHE A 317 0.85 7.64 -0.74
C PHE A 317 -0.61 7.90 -1.05
N PHE A 318 -1.26 8.73 -0.26
CA PHE A 318 -2.69 8.93 -0.31
C PHE A 318 -3.06 10.33 -0.87
N PRO A 319 -4.13 10.44 -1.67
CA PRO A 319 -4.87 9.30 -2.21
C PRO A 319 -4.01 8.50 -3.21
N ASN A 320 -4.16 7.17 -3.18
CA ASN A 320 -3.42 6.28 -4.07
C ASN A 320 -4.13 6.19 -5.42
N LYS A 321 -3.37 5.91 -6.49
CA LYS A 321 -3.95 5.69 -7.82
C LYS A 321 -4.90 4.50 -7.77
N MET A 322 -6.06 4.64 -8.40
CA MET A 322 -7.02 3.54 -8.59
C MET A 322 -7.39 3.38 -10.07
N TYR A 323 -6.53 3.88 -10.95
CA TYR A 323 -6.61 3.69 -12.39
C TYR A 323 -5.51 2.75 -12.88
N GLU A 324 -5.76 2.17 -14.04
CA GLU A 324 -4.93 1.22 -14.75
C GLU A 324 -4.81 1.65 -16.22
N ILE A 325 -3.87 1.05 -16.94
CA ILE A 325 -3.60 1.41 -18.34
C ILE A 325 -3.98 0.20 -19.21
N ASP A 326 -4.89 0.39 -20.16
CA ASP A 326 -5.36 -0.67 -21.06
C ASP A 326 -4.30 -1.07 -22.11
N ALA A 327 -4.63 -2.01 -23.00
CA ALA A 327 -3.73 -2.46 -24.06
C ALA A 327 -3.39 -1.37 -25.11
N ASN A 328 -4.23 -0.33 -25.22
CA ASN A 328 -4.07 0.80 -26.14
C ASN A 328 -3.42 2.03 -25.47
N ASN A 329 -2.86 1.84 -24.27
CA ASN A 329 -2.28 2.89 -23.43
C ASN A 329 -3.26 3.99 -23.02
N GLN A 330 -4.56 3.68 -23.00
CA GLN A 330 -5.60 4.53 -22.44
C GLN A 330 -5.77 4.25 -20.95
N ILE A 331 -6.12 5.29 -20.21
CA ILE A 331 -6.37 5.20 -18.78
C ILE A 331 -7.81 4.77 -18.55
N GLN A 332 -8.00 3.79 -17.68
CA GLN A 332 -9.30 3.27 -17.27
C GLN A 332 -9.27 2.87 -15.80
N HIS A 333 -10.42 2.70 -15.17
CA HIS A 333 -10.53 2.27 -13.79
C HIS A 333 -11.80 1.46 -13.55
N TYR A 334 -11.78 0.63 -12.51
CA TYR A 334 -13.01 0.13 -11.90
C TYR A 334 -13.60 1.23 -11.02
N SER A 335 -14.86 1.58 -11.25
CA SER A 335 -15.59 2.56 -10.45
C SER A 335 -16.15 1.92 -9.18
N PRO A 336 -15.71 2.35 -7.97
CA PRO A 336 -16.29 1.86 -6.73
C PRO A 336 -17.70 2.41 -6.47
N PHE A 337 -18.14 3.40 -7.24
CA PHE A 337 -19.45 4.04 -7.09
C PHE A 337 -20.55 3.31 -7.87
N ASN A 338 -20.25 2.80 -9.07
CA ASN A 338 -21.23 2.17 -9.95
C ASN A 338 -20.87 0.74 -10.40
N GLY A 339 -19.69 0.24 -10.05
CA GLY A 339 -19.25 -1.13 -10.34
C GLY A 339 -18.89 -1.43 -11.79
N LYS A 340 -18.69 -0.40 -12.63
CA LYS A 340 -18.32 -0.52 -14.06
C LYS A 340 -16.86 -0.17 -14.29
N VAL A 341 -16.35 -0.55 -15.45
CA VAL A 341 -15.06 -0.08 -15.96
C VAL A 341 -15.30 1.23 -16.74
N MET A 342 -14.62 2.29 -16.34
CA MET A 342 -14.82 3.65 -16.85
C MET A 342 -13.48 4.24 -17.33
N PRO A 343 -13.48 5.13 -18.33
CA PRO A 343 -12.26 5.78 -18.79
C PRO A 343 -11.79 6.89 -17.83
N GLY A 344 -10.49 7.16 -17.84
CA GLY A 344 -9.88 8.29 -17.12
C GLY A 344 -9.40 7.95 -15.71
N TYR A 345 -8.92 8.97 -15.02
CA TYR A 345 -8.27 8.84 -13.72
C TYR A 345 -9.27 8.54 -12.59
N LEU A 346 -8.80 7.82 -11.57
CA LEU A 346 -9.50 7.60 -10.32
C LEU A 346 -8.47 7.46 -9.19
N PHE A 347 -8.78 7.95 -8.01
CA PHE A 347 -7.94 7.89 -6.82
C PHE A 347 -8.78 7.48 -5.60
N ALA A 348 -8.14 6.90 -4.58
CA ALA A 348 -8.84 6.41 -3.39
C ALA A 348 -7.99 6.57 -2.11
N GLY A 349 -8.59 6.27 -0.95
CA GLY A 349 -7.87 6.13 0.31
C GLY A 349 -7.55 7.46 1.00
N THR A 350 -8.41 8.48 0.85
CA THR A 350 -8.19 9.78 1.51
C THR A 350 -9.47 10.33 2.13
N GLY A 351 -9.29 11.05 3.23
CA GLY A 351 -10.31 11.83 3.91
C GLY A 351 -10.00 13.31 3.82
N PHE A 352 -10.86 14.08 3.17
CA PHE A 352 -10.63 15.51 2.99
C PHE A 352 -10.71 16.27 4.30
N TRP A 353 -11.45 15.81 5.31
CA TRP A 353 -11.43 16.41 6.65
C TRP A 353 -10.01 16.53 7.24
N ASP A 354 -9.13 15.57 6.92
CA ASP A 354 -7.71 15.62 7.28
C ASP A 354 -6.89 16.38 6.23
N THR A 355 -7.00 15.96 4.98
CA THR A 355 -5.97 16.25 3.96
C THR A 355 -6.12 17.61 3.30
N PHE A 356 -7.27 18.28 3.43
CA PHE A 356 -7.47 19.64 2.91
C PHE A 356 -6.53 20.67 3.57
N ARG A 357 -6.09 20.39 4.81
CA ARG A 357 -5.40 21.36 5.68
C ARG A 357 -3.97 21.66 5.23
N ALA A 358 -3.26 20.63 4.77
CA ALA A 358 -1.85 20.72 4.45
C ALA A 358 -1.40 19.77 3.33
N LEU A 359 -2.01 18.60 3.19
CA LEU A 359 -1.59 17.64 2.16
C LEU A 359 -1.92 18.15 0.75
N TYR A 360 -3.18 18.48 0.45
CA TYR A 360 -3.54 19.06 -0.84
C TYR A 360 -2.84 20.40 -1.13
N PRO A 361 -2.73 21.34 -0.16
CA PRO A 361 -1.89 22.52 -0.30
C PRO A 361 -0.44 22.23 -0.67
N PHE A 362 0.15 21.19 -0.06
CA PHE A 362 1.50 20.72 -0.32
C PHE A 362 1.64 20.12 -1.72
N LEU A 363 0.68 19.29 -2.15
CA LEU A 363 0.65 18.73 -3.50
C LEU A 363 0.52 19.83 -4.57
N ASN A 364 -0.32 20.85 -4.33
CA ASN A 364 -0.42 22.01 -5.21
C ASN A 364 0.91 22.73 -5.42
N LEU A 365 1.75 22.79 -4.38
CA LEU A 365 3.04 23.47 -4.42
C LEU A 365 4.14 22.62 -5.04
N VAL A 366 4.28 21.37 -4.59
CA VAL A 366 5.48 20.55 -4.86
C VAL A 366 5.25 19.51 -5.96
N TYR A 367 4.02 19.00 -6.06
CA TYR A 367 3.62 17.93 -6.98
C TYR A 367 2.34 18.27 -7.77
N PRO A 368 2.27 19.42 -8.46
CA PRO A 368 1.02 19.88 -9.08
C PRO A 368 0.52 18.94 -10.19
N SER A 369 1.41 18.16 -10.83
CA SER A 369 1.03 17.22 -11.88
C SER A 369 0.14 16.09 -11.37
N ILE A 370 0.49 15.47 -10.24
CA ILE A 370 -0.35 14.39 -9.68
C ILE A 370 -1.64 14.97 -9.11
N ASN A 371 -1.61 16.17 -8.51
CA ASN A 371 -2.85 16.77 -8.02
C ASN A 371 -3.81 17.12 -9.17
N LYS A 372 -3.29 17.47 -10.35
CA LYS A 372 -4.11 17.63 -11.56
C LYS A 372 -4.82 16.32 -11.95
N GLU A 373 -4.13 15.17 -11.90
CA GLU A 373 -4.76 13.86 -12.09
C GLU A 373 -5.84 13.60 -11.02
N MET A 374 -5.56 13.95 -9.76
CA MET A 374 -6.53 13.81 -8.67
C MET A 374 -7.79 14.66 -8.90
N GLN A 375 -7.67 15.91 -9.40
CA GLN A 375 -8.82 16.74 -9.77
C GLN A 375 -9.64 16.11 -10.91
N GLN A 376 -8.98 15.44 -11.87
CA GLN A 376 -9.67 14.68 -12.90
C GLN A 376 -10.38 13.44 -12.33
N GLY A 377 -9.79 12.79 -11.33
CA GLY A 377 -10.44 11.75 -10.54
C GLY A 377 -11.72 12.25 -9.87
N LEU A 378 -11.68 13.41 -9.22
CA LEU A 378 -12.87 14.02 -8.59
C LEU A 378 -14.02 14.30 -9.57
N ILE A 379 -13.71 14.65 -10.83
CA ILE A 379 -14.71 14.79 -11.89
C ILE A 379 -15.41 13.44 -12.13
N ASN A 380 -14.63 12.36 -12.19
CA ASN A 380 -15.16 11.01 -12.38
C ASN A 380 -15.95 10.55 -11.16
N ASP A 381 -15.48 10.79 -9.93
CA ASP A 381 -16.23 10.50 -8.71
C ASP A 381 -17.64 11.13 -8.76
N TYR A 382 -17.74 12.40 -9.14
CA TYR A 382 -19.02 13.09 -9.27
C TYR A 382 -19.89 12.52 -10.40
N LYS A 383 -19.31 12.25 -11.58
CA LYS A 383 -20.07 11.67 -12.71
C LYS A 383 -20.59 10.26 -12.41
N GLU A 384 -19.87 9.51 -11.60
CA GLU A 384 -20.11 8.08 -11.38
C GLU A 384 -20.91 7.78 -10.12
N GLY A 385 -20.76 8.60 -9.08
CA GLY A 385 -21.47 8.47 -7.80
C GLY A 385 -22.42 9.62 -7.47
N GLY A 386 -22.40 10.72 -8.23
CA GLY A 386 -23.29 11.88 -8.05
C GLY A 386 -22.82 12.89 -7.00
N TRP A 387 -21.73 12.61 -6.29
CA TRP A 387 -21.18 13.44 -5.22
C TRP A 387 -19.66 13.45 -5.25
N LEU A 388 -19.06 14.55 -4.80
CA LEU A 388 -17.65 14.50 -4.42
C LEU A 388 -17.52 13.71 -3.10
N PRO A 389 -16.52 12.85 -2.96
CA PRO A 389 -16.27 12.18 -1.69
C PRO A 389 -15.78 13.19 -0.65
N GLU A 390 -16.09 12.95 0.62
CA GLU A 390 -15.43 13.60 1.76
C GLU A 390 -14.46 12.63 2.44
N TRP A 391 -14.84 11.35 2.51
CA TRP A 391 -13.95 10.22 2.76
C TRP A 391 -14.15 9.17 1.66
N SER A 392 -13.05 8.61 1.15
CA SER A 392 -13.04 7.55 0.13
C SER A 392 -12.13 6.38 0.53
N SER A 393 -12.66 5.16 0.51
CA SER A 393 -11.88 3.93 0.71
C SER A 393 -12.58 2.63 0.24
N PRO A 394 -12.66 2.36 -1.08
CA PRO A 394 -12.39 3.27 -2.18
C PRO A 394 -13.63 4.06 -2.66
N GLY A 395 -14.84 3.57 -2.36
CA GLY A 395 -16.08 4.32 -2.56
C GLY A 395 -16.33 5.28 -1.41
N TYR A 396 -17.54 5.86 -1.34
CA TYR A 396 -17.94 6.70 -0.22
C TYR A 396 -17.86 5.96 1.12
N ALA A 397 -17.48 6.68 2.17
CA ALA A 397 -17.46 6.18 3.53
C ALA A 397 -17.91 7.26 4.52
N ASP A 398 -18.85 6.90 5.40
CA ASP A 398 -19.44 7.78 6.41
C ASP A 398 -18.52 7.99 7.61
N VAL A 399 -17.46 8.78 7.42
CA VAL A 399 -16.44 9.05 8.43
C VAL A 399 -16.08 10.54 8.42
N MET A 400 -15.92 11.11 9.62
CA MET A 400 -15.70 12.54 9.86
C MET A 400 -16.85 13.44 9.35
N VAL A 401 -16.58 14.73 9.12
CA VAL A 401 -17.59 15.76 8.86
C VAL A 401 -17.11 16.82 7.86
N GLY A 402 -18.04 17.67 7.43
CA GLY A 402 -17.76 18.88 6.65
C GLY A 402 -17.85 18.65 5.15
N ASN A 403 -17.79 19.74 4.39
CA ASN A 403 -17.78 19.72 2.93
C ASN A 403 -16.43 20.25 2.41
N ASN A 404 -15.36 19.53 2.79
CA ASN A 404 -13.97 19.96 2.61
C ASN A 404 -13.46 19.70 1.19
N SER A 405 -14.17 18.88 0.40
CA SER A 405 -13.97 18.79 -1.05
C SER A 405 -14.01 20.17 -1.74
N ALA A 406 -14.81 21.10 -1.21
CA ALA A 406 -14.82 22.50 -1.66
C ALA A 406 -13.46 23.19 -1.51
N SER A 407 -12.78 23.00 -0.38
CA SER A 407 -11.43 23.53 -0.18
C SER A 407 -10.44 22.92 -1.15
N VAL A 408 -10.47 21.59 -1.31
CA VAL A 408 -9.55 20.85 -2.18
C VAL A 408 -9.65 21.30 -3.63
N VAL A 409 -10.86 21.39 -4.16
CA VAL A 409 -11.13 21.81 -5.56
C VAL A 409 -10.80 23.29 -5.75
N ALA A 410 -11.31 24.16 -4.87
CA ALA A 410 -11.15 25.60 -5.01
C ALA A 410 -9.66 26.00 -4.91
N GLU A 411 -8.91 25.47 -3.95
CA GLU A 411 -7.51 25.81 -3.77
C GLU A 411 -6.66 25.39 -4.98
N ALA A 412 -6.85 24.17 -5.49
CA ALA A 412 -6.14 23.71 -6.69
C ALA A 412 -6.35 24.66 -7.87
N TYR A 413 -7.60 25.10 -8.09
CA TYR A 413 -7.91 26.06 -9.14
C TYR A 413 -7.35 27.46 -8.85
N LEU A 414 -7.46 27.97 -7.63
CA LEU A 414 -6.92 29.29 -7.28
C LEU A 414 -5.39 29.36 -7.40
N LYS A 415 -4.69 28.25 -7.12
CA LYS A 415 -3.23 28.12 -7.27
C LYS A 415 -2.77 27.81 -8.70
N GLY A 416 -3.68 27.79 -9.68
CA GLY A 416 -3.33 27.76 -11.10
C GLY A 416 -3.32 26.38 -11.76
N LEU A 417 -3.79 25.31 -11.09
CA LEU A 417 -3.95 24.02 -11.75
C LEU A 417 -5.09 24.11 -12.78
N ARG A 418 -4.80 23.75 -14.03
CA ARG A 418 -5.72 23.87 -15.19
C ARG A 418 -5.65 22.64 -16.10
N GLY A 419 -6.57 22.56 -17.07
CA GLY A 419 -6.62 21.47 -18.05
C GLY A 419 -7.43 20.26 -17.58
N TYR A 420 -8.44 20.51 -16.75
CA TYR A 420 -9.50 19.59 -16.38
C TYR A 420 -10.83 20.35 -16.43
N ASP A 421 -11.95 19.63 -16.48
CA ASP A 421 -13.29 20.20 -16.58
C ASP A 421 -13.72 20.83 -15.24
N ILE A 422 -13.26 22.05 -15.00
CA ILE A 422 -13.61 22.84 -13.82
C ILE A 422 -15.11 23.14 -13.75
N ASN A 423 -15.82 23.19 -14.87
CA ASN A 423 -17.26 23.47 -14.87
C ASN A 423 -18.02 22.32 -14.19
N THR A 424 -17.69 21.07 -14.52
CA THR A 424 -18.26 19.92 -13.81
C THR A 424 -17.94 19.96 -12.31
N LEU A 425 -16.70 20.30 -11.92
CA LEU A 425 -16.36 20.41 -10.50
C LEU A 425 -17.11 21.56 -9.81
N TYR A 426 -17.29 22.70 -10.47
CA TYR A 426 -18.06 23.81 -9.91
C TYR A 426 -19.53 23.43 -9.69
N GLU A 427 -20.13 22.69 -10.63
CA GLU A 427 -21.46 22.12 -10.43
C GLU A 427 -21.48 21.13 -9.24
N ALA A 428 -20.47 20.27 -9.13
CA ALA A 428 -20.34 19.35 -8.01
C ALA A 428 -20.20 20.07 -6.65
N LEU A 429 -19.47 21.19 -6.60
CA LEU A 429 -19.34 22.02 -5.41
C LEU A 429 -20.68 22.66 -5.01
N LYS A 430 -21.41 23.23 -5.97
CA LYS A 430 -22.75 23.77 -5.70
C LYS A 430 -23.71 22.69 -5.23
N HIS A 431 -23.65 21.50 -5.83
CA HIS A 431 -24.46 20.36 -5.43
C HIS A 431 -24.16 19.94 -3.98
N GLY A 432 -22.88 19.71 -3.65
CA GLY A 432 -22.43 19.34 -2.30
C GLY A 432 -22.76 20.38 -1.24
N ALA A 433 -22.65 21.67 -1.56
CA ALA A 433 -22.94 22.76 -0.63
C ALA A 433 -24.43 22.89 -0.28
N ASN A 434 -25.33 22.37 -1.11
CA ASN A 434 -26.78 22.53 -1.01
C ASN A 434 -27.54 21.20 -0.85
N GLY A 435 -26.85 20.10 -0.63
CA GLY A 435 -27.46 18.78 -0.57
C GLY A 435 -26.79 17.83 0.42
N GLU A 436 -27.56 16.85 0.86
CA GLU A 436 -27.09 15.73 1.69
C GLU A 436 -26.98 14.49 0.82
N GLY A 437 -25.77 13.95 0.72
CA GLY A 437 -25.45 12.78 -0.07
C GLY A 437 -25.39 11.50 0.76
N PRO A 438 -25.15 10.35 0.11
CA PRO A 438 -24.95 9.08 0.80
C PRO A 438 -23.65 9.10 1.64
N GLU A 439 -23.62 8.31 2.70
CA GLU A 439 -22.38 7.95 3.43
C GLU A 439 -21.52 9.17 3.82
N GLY A 440 -22.13 10.17 4.46
CA GLY A 440 -21.42 11.36 4.96
C GLY A 440 -20.99 12.38 3.89
N THR A 441 -21.41 12.23 2.63
CA THR A 441 -21.10 13.18 1.54
C THR A 441 -22.06 14.37 1.49
N GLY A 442 -21.62 15.47 0.88
CA GLY A 442 -22.38 16.72 0.86
C GLY A 442 -22.33 17.42 2.22
N ARG A 443 -23.47 17.93 2.69
CA ARG A 443 -23.53 18.72 3.92
C ARG A 443 -24.70 18.30 4.82
N THR A 444 -24.44 17.39 5.75
CA THR A 444 -25.40 17.01 6.79
C THR A 444 -25.93 18.24 7.54
N GLY A 445 -27.25 18.38 7.63
CA GLY A 445 -27.91 19.51 8.28
C GLY A 445 -27.95 20.79 7.43
N VAL A 446 -27.73 20.72 6.11
CA VAL A 446 -27.65 21.89 5.22
C VAL A 446 -28.89 22.78 5.30
N LYS A 447 -30.08 22.18 5.48
CA LYS A 447 -31.31 22.95 5.63
C LYS A 447 -31.25 23.87 6.84
N TYR A 448 -30.83 23.36 8.00
CA TYR A 448 -30.70 24.15 9.21
C TYR A 448 -29.66 25.25 9.06
N TYR A 449 -28.49 24.93 8.50
CA TYR A 449 -27.45 25.93 8.25
C TYR A 449 -27.94 27.05 7.33
N ASN A 450 -28.67 26.73 6.26
CA ASN A 450 -29.18 27.72 5.32
C ASN A 450 -30.30 28.59 5.95
N GLU A 451 -31.12 28.02 6.83
CA GLU A 451 -32.22 28.73 7.49
C GLU A 451 -31.77 29.54 8.72
N LEU A 452 -30.73 29.09 9.44
CA LEU A 452 -30.37 29.59 10.76
C LEU A 452 -28.98 30.23 10.86
N GLY A 453 -28.10 30.01 9.86
CA GLY A 453 -26.66 30.28 9.96
C GLY A 453 -25.89 29.16 10.66
#